data_AF-A0AAE1K8I8-F1
#
_entry.id   AF-A0AAE1K8I8-F1
#
_cell.length_a   1.000
_cell.length_b   1.000
_cell.length_c   1.000
_cell.angle_alpha   90.00
_cell.angle_beta   90.00
_cell.angle_gamma   90.00
#
_symmetry.space_group_name_H-M   'P 1'
#
loop_
_entity.id
_entity.type
_entity.pdbx_description
1 polymer ?
#
loop_
_entity_poly.entity_id
_entity_poly.type
_entity_poly.pdbx_seq_one_letter_code
_entity_poly.pdbx_strand_id
1 'polypeptide(L)'
;MQQEWEEVVRNKASLRDLLVKPQHLRPLFVTVCVMVFMQTSGIMPVLGNLSVIFKAAGSSLSPNTSAMLVGVVQVLASVTSALLVDHTGRKVLLVLSASVMSLTLVVLGIYFALIEGDEGGGGSRSGEWVEEHLSWLPLTFLIIYFIGFCLGFGTIPWLLMSELFSPAVRDAASGLVIMVNWIVSFGITFVFQPLQDSVGASWVFLILAGFCLLAAIFSALVVPETKGLTLQQVSALFTATSSEA
;
A
#
# COMPACT_ATOMS: atom_id res chain seq x y z
N MET A 1 -2.54 -22.09 32.98
CA MET A 1 -1.41 -21.18 32.67
C MET A 1 -0.12 -21.89 32.24
N GLN A 2 0.69 -22.53 33.10
CA GLN A 2 1.96 -23.15 32.65
C GLN A 2 1.75 -24.32 31.67
N GLN A 3 0.78 -25.21 31.92
CA GLN A 3 0.43 -26.30 31.00
C GLN A 3 -0.16 -25.81 29.67
N GLU A 4 -0.98 -24.76 29.69
CA GLU A 4 -1.48 -24.12 28.45
C GLU A 4 -0.34 -23.48 27.65
N TRP A 5 0.65 -22.89 28.33
CA TRP A 5 1.82 -22.30 27.68
C TRP A 5 2.74 -23.35 27.09
N GLU A 6 2.92 -24.48 27.78
CA GLU A 6 3.64 -25.64 27.25
C GLU A 6 2.91 -26.29 26.08
N GLU A 7 1.57 -26.35 26.06
CA GLU A 7 0.82 -26.85 24.89
C GLU A 7 0.89 -25.91 23.68
N VAL A 8 0.86 -24.59 23.89
CA VAL A 8 1.05 -23.60 22.83
C VAL A 8 2.48 -23.65 22.26
N VAL A 9 3.49 -23.85 23.09
CA VAL A 9 4.90 -24.02 22.66
C VAL A 9 5.14 -25.37 22.01
N ARG A 10 4.54 -26.45 22.52
CA ARG A 10 4.67 -27.83 21.99
C ARG A 10 3.94 -27.99 20.66
N ASN A 11 2.91 -27.20 20.41
CA ASN A 11 2.12 -27.21 19.18
C ASN A 11 2.35 -25.94 18.35
N LYS A 12 3.62 -25.53 18.17
CA LYS A 12 3.98 -24.56 17.12
C LYS A 12 3.54 -25.15 15.79
N ALA A 13 2.42 -24.65 15.28
CA ALA A 13 1.87 -25.10 14.02
C ALA A 13 2.95 -24.99 12.94
N SER A 14 3.18 -26.09 12.23
CA SER A 14 4.17 -26.13 11.17
C SER A 14 3.71 -25.24 10.00
N LEU A 15 4.64 -24.72 9.20
CA LEU A 15 4.31 -24.05 7.92
C LEU A 15 3.37 -24.92 7.05
N ARG A 16 3.47 -26.24 7.19
CA ARG A 16 2.57 -27.20 6.55
C ARG A 16 1.12 -27.08 7.05
N ASP A 17 0.90 -26.89 8.35
CA ASP A 17 -0.45 -26.74 8.91
C ASP A 17 -1.12 -25.44 8.47
N LEU A 18 -0.32 -24.39 8.26
CA LEU A 18 -0.77 -23.11 7.70
C LEU A 18 -1.23 -23.25 6.24
N LEU A 19 -0.47 -23.98 5.42
CA LEU A 19 -0.71 -24.11 3.98
C LEU A 19 -1.70 -25.21 3.60
N VAL A 20 -2.04 -26.13 4.50
CA VAL A 20 -2.96 -27.25 4.22
C VAL A 20 -4.36 -26.99 4.75
N LYS A 21 -4.53 -26.26 5.86
CA LYS A 21 -5.84 -26.12 6.51
C LYS A 21 -6.62 -24.93 5.92
N PRO A 22 -7.84 -25.14 5.37
CA PRO A 22 -8.64 -24.09 4.74
C PRO A 22 -8.92 -22.88 5.65
N GLN A 23 -9.07 -23.13 6.95
CA GLN A 23 -9.30 -22.11 7.98
C GLN A 23 -8.17 -21.06 8.10
N HIS A 24 -6.94 -21.40 7.67
CA HIS A 24 -5.79 -20.49 7.69
C HIS A 24 -5.47 -19.92 6.31
N LEU A 25 -5.87 -20.61 5.24
CA LEU A 25 -5.59 -20.20 3.87
C LEU A 25 -6.32 -18.90 3.47
N ARG A 26 -7.57 -18.70 3.89
CA ARG A 26 -8.29 -17.46 3.58
C ARG A 26 -7.70 -16.23 4.28
N PRO A 27 -7.47 -16.23 5.61
CA PRO A 27 -6.72 -15.16 6.30
C PRO A 27 -5.36 -14.87 5.66
N LEU A 28 -4.64 -15.94 5.30
CA LEU A 28 -3.33 -15.83 4.66
C LEU A 28 -3.44 -15.15 3.29
N PHE A 29 -4.37 -15.60 2.45
CA PHE A 29 -4.62 -15.01 1.14
C PHE A 29 -4.96 -13.51 1.25
N VAL A 30 -5.89 -13.13 2.13
CA VAL A 30 -6.26 -11.73 2.34
C VAL A 30 -5.05 -10.91 2.76
N THR A 31 -4.31 -11.36 3.77
CA THR A 31 -3.16 -10.60 4.30
C THR A 31 -2.04 -10.47 3.27
N VAL A 32 -1.72 -11.55 2.53
CA VAL A 32 -0.73 -11.53 1.46
C VAL A 32 -1.15 -10.56 0.36
N CYS A 33 -2.39 -10.66 -0.14
CA CYS A 33 -2.88 -9.77 -1.20
C CYS A 33 -2.86 -8.30 -0.76
N VAL A 34 -3.27 -7.99 0.46
CA VAL A 34 -3.22 -6.62 0.99
C VAL A 34 -1.78 -6.10 1.05
N MET A 35 -0.81 -6.92 1.47
CA MET A 35 0.63 -6.53 1.45
C MET A 35 1.17 -6.37 0.03
N VAL A 36 0.77 -7.23 -0.90
CA VAL A 36 1.14 -7.08 -2.32
C VAL A 36 0.60 -5.75 -2.86
N PHE A 37 -0.68 -5.42 -2.60
CA PHE A 37 -1.27 -4.15 -2.98
C PHE A 37 -0.61 -2.94 -2.31
N MET A 38 -0.20 -3.08 -1.05
CA MET A 38 0.59 -2.06 -0.35
C MET A 38 1.88 -1.75 -1.12
N GLN A 39 2.61 -2.78 -1.57
CA GLN A 39 3.85 -2.59 -2.31
C GLN A 39 3.62 -2.12 -3.76
N THR A 40 2.61 -2.65 -4.47
CA THR A 40 2.26 -2.24 -5.84
C THR A 40 1.62 -0.87 -5.93
N SER A 41 1.27 -0.24 -4.81
CA SER A 41 0.96 1.19 -4.76
C SER A 41 2.14 2.08 -5.16
N GLY A 42 3.36 1.53 -5.21
CA GLY A 42 4.58 2.23 -5.60
C GLY A 42 5.27 2.98 -4.47
N ILE A 43 4.88 2.76 -3.21
CA ILE A 43 5.41 3.52 -2.07
C ILE A 43 6.95 3.51 -1.99
N MET A 44 7.58 2.34 -2.19
CA MET A 44 9.04 2.21 -2.08
C MET A 44 9.81 2.93 -3.20
N PRO A 45 9.54 2.70 -4.50
CA PRO A 45 10.23 3.44 -5.55
C PRO A 45 9.91 4.94 -5.53
N VAL A 46 8.69 5.34 -5.16
CA VAL A 46 8.32 6.77 -5.03
C VAL A 46 9.10 7.42 -3.89
N LEU A 47 9.24 6.75 -2.75
CA LEU A 47 10.09 7.21 -1.64
C LEU A 47 11.57 7.31 -2.05
N GLY A 48 12.06 6.32 -2.81
CA GLY A 48 13.44 6.32 -3.33
C GLY A 48 13.73 7.46 -4.29
N ASN A 49 12.73 7.93 -5.03
CA ASN A 49 12.86 8.95 -6.07
C ASN A 49 12.28 10.33 -5.69
N LEU A 50 11.95 10.54 -4.41
CA LEU A 50 11.34 11.79 -3.91
C LEU A 50 12.03 13.04 -4.43
N SER A 51 13.36 13.10 -4.29
CA SER A 51 14.11 14.31 -4.65
C SER A 51 14.13 14.58 -6.16
N VAL A 52 14.08 13.53 -6.98
CA VAL A 52 14.00 13.64 -8.44
C VAL A 52 12.63 14.19 -8.83
N ILE A 53 11.56 13.64 -8.25
CA ILE A 53 10.18 14.08 -8.51
C ILE A 53 9.98 15.54 -8.06
N PHE A 54 10.49 15.91 -6.88
CA PHE A 54 10.41 17.29 -6.38
C PHE A 54 11.16 18.27 -7.28
N LYS A 55 12.36 17.90 -7.76
CA LYS A 55 13.12 18.76 -8.69
C LYS A 55 12.43 18.88 -10.05
N ALA A 56 11.86 17.79 -10.57
CA ALA A 56 11.07 17.81 -11.80
C ALA A 56 9.80 18.68 -11.68
N ALA A 57 9.32 18.89 -10.46
CA ALA A 57 8.22 19.79 -10.15
C ALA A 57 8.68 21.25 -9.90
N GLY A 58 9.90 21.63 -10.30
CA GLY A 58 10.44 22.98 -10.09
C GLY A 58 10.77 23.34 -8.64
N SER A 59 10.79 22.37 -7.72
CA SER A 59 11.12 22.62 -6.32
C SER A 59 12.62 22.89 -6.16
N SER A 60 12.96 24.00 -5.49
CA SER A 60 14.32 24.32 -5.07
C SER A 60 14.76 23.61 -3.78
N LEU A 61 13.93 22.69 -3.25
CA LEU A 61 14.21 21.97 -2.02
C LEU A 61 15.36 20.97 -2.21
N SER A 62 16.24 20.91 -1.22
CA SER A 62 17.30 19.88 -1.19
C SER A 62 16.67 18.48 -1.00
N PRO A 63 17.33 17.41 -1.48
CA PRO A 63 16.87 16.04 -1.26
C PRO A 63 16.55 15.72 0.21
N ASN A 64 17.38 16.21 1.13
CA ASN A 64 17.22 16.02 2.57
C ASN A 64 15.98 16.74 3.10
N THR A 65 15.71 17.96 2.64
CA THR A 65 14.53 18.73 3.05
C THR A 65 13.25 18.10 2.52
N SER A 66 13.25 17.63 1.27
CA SER A 66 12.08 16.94 0.68
C SER A 66 11.75 15.65 1.43
N ALA A 67 12.76 14.83 1.75
CA ALA A 67 12.58 13.62 2.55
C ALA A 67 12.07 13.93 3.96
N MET A 68 12.60 14.99 4.60
CA MET A 68 12.17 15.42 5.93
C MET A 68 10.71 15.88 5.93
N LEU A 69 10.29 16.68 4.95
CA LEU A 69 8.92 17.14 4.78
C LEU A 69 7.96 15.95 4.67
N VAL A 70 8.26 15.03 3.75
CA VAL A 70 7.47 13.81 3.52
C VAL A 70 7.44 12.94 4.78
N GLY A 71 8.54 12.83 5.51
CA GLY A 71 8.60 12.11 6.78
C GLY A 71 7.69 12.72 7.85
N VAL A 72 7.72 14.04 8.04
CA VAL A 72 6.84 14.74 8.99
C VAL A 72 5.36 14.54 8.62
N VAL A 73 5.01 14.68 7.34
CA VAL A 73 3.66 14.45 6.85
C VAL A 73 3.21 13.01 7.15
N GLN A 74 4.05 12.02 6.86
CA GLN A 74 3.73 10.62 7.11
C GLN A 74 3.54 10.32 8.60
N VAL A 75 4.36 10.90 9.48
CA VAL A 75 4.18 10.75 10.93
C VAL A 75 2.83 11.31 11.38
N LEU A 76 2.50 12.53 10.98
CA LEU A 76 1.22 13.16 11.33
C LEU A 76 0.01 12.38 10.77
N ALA A 77 0.10 11.95 9.51
CA ALA A 77 -0.92 11.14 8.88
C ALA A 77 -1.08 9.76 9.54
N SER A 78 0.01 9.15 10.00
CA SER A 78 0.00 7.86 10.70
C SER A 78 -0.61 7.97 12.10
N VAL A 79 -0.32 9.06 12.84
CA VAL A 79 -0.99 9.34 14.12
C VAL A 79 -2.49 9.52 13.90
N THR A 80 -2.87 10.28 12.88
CA THR A 80 -4.27 10.49 12.51
C THR A 80 -4.94 9.15 12.15
N SER A 81 -4.30 8.32 11.34
CA SER A 81 -4.74 6.96 11.00
C SER A 81 -5.00 6.11 12.24
N ALA A 82 -4.08 6.10 13.20
CA ALA A 82 -4.21 5.35 14.45
C ALA A 82 -5.41 5.81 15.30
N LEU A 83 -5.76 7.09 15.27
CA LEU A 83 -6.95 7.60 15.97
C LEU A 83 -8.26 7.28 15.22
N LEU A 84 -8.22 7.25 13.88
CA LEU A 84 -9.41 6.97 13.07
C LEU A 84 -9.71 5.48 12.90
N VAL A 85 -8.72 4.58 13.01
CA VAL A 85 -8.89 3.15 12.68
C VAL A 85 -9.93 2.45 13.55
N ASP A 86 -10.00 2.81 14.82
CA ASP A 86 -10.99 2.25 15.75
C ASP A 86 -12.37 2.87 15.58
N HIS A 87 -12.45 4.08 15.04
CA HIS A 87 -13.73 4.75 14.78
C HIS A 87 -14.34 4.43 13.42
N THR A 88 -13.53 4.28 12.38
CA THR A 88 -14.00 4.17 10.98
C THR A 88 -14.08 2.72 10.52
N GLY A 89 -13.18 1.86 10.99
CA GLY A 89 -13.07 0.48 10.55
C GLY A 89 -12.00 0.29 9.48
N ARG A 90 -11.46 -0.93 9.42
CA ARG A 90 -10.26 -1.26 8.64
C ARG A 90 -10.58 -1.30 7.14
N LYS A 91 -11.73 -1.87 6.78
CA LYS A 91 -12.15 -2.02 5.38
C LYS A 91 -12.39 -0.67 4.72
N VAL A 92 -13.12 0.20 5.41
CA VAL A 92 -13.47 1.54 4.90
C VAL A 92 -12.21 2.37 4.68
N LEU A 93 -11.28 2.37 5.64
CA LEU A 93 -10.03 3.12 5.51
C LEU A 93 -9.12 2.57 4.40
N LEU A 94 -9.06 1.25 4.18
CA LEU A 94 -8.34 0.68 3.04
C LEU A 94 -8.92 1.15 1.70
N VAL A 95 -10.25 1.11 1.55
CA VAL A 95 -10.91 1.56 0.31
C VAL A 95 -10.65 3.05 0.09
N LEU A 96 -10.87 3.89 1.10
CA LEU A 96 -10.63 5.34 1.00
C LEU A 96 -9.17 5.65 0.67
N SER A 97 -8.23 4.99 1.35
CA SER A 97 -6.79 5.13 1.12
C SER A 97 -6.42 4.78 -0.32
N ALA A 98 -6.82 3.61 -0.81
CA ALA A 98 -6.55 3.19 -2.18
C ALA A 98 -7.23 4.08 -3.23
N SER A 99 -8.44 4.57 -2.98
CA SER A 99 -9.12 5.50 -3.87
C SER A 99 -8.39 6.85 -3.95
N VAL A 100 -7.98 7.42 -2.82
CA VAL A 100 -7.20 8.67 -2.78
C VAL A 100 -5.88 8.48 -3.52
N MET A 101 -5.15 7.40 -3.22
CA MET A 101 -3.89 7.09 -3.92
C MET A 101 -4.10 6.94 -5.42
N SER A 102 -5.11 6.17 -5.86
CA SER A 102 -5.42 5.99 -7.28
C SER A 102 -5.70 7.32 -7.97
N LEU A 103 -6.57 8.16 -7.39
CA LEU A 103 -6.89 9.48 -7.96
C LEU A 103 -5.65 10.38 -8.06
N THR A 104 -4.83 10.41 -7.02
CA THR A 104 -3.59 11.23 -7.03
C THR A 104 -2.60 10.75 -8.09
N LEU A 105 -2.44 9.44 -8.24
CA LEU A 105 -1.55 8.85 -9.24
C LEU A 105 -2.09 9.03 -10.67
N VAL A 106 -3.41 9.01 -10.88
CA VAL A 106 -4.01 9.38 -12.18
C VAL A 106 -3.67 10.83 -12.53
N VAL A 107 -3.85 11.75 -11.58
CA VAL A 107 -3.52 13.16 -11.80
C VAL A 107 -2.04 13.36 -12.11
N LEU A 108 -1.15 12.68 -11.38
CA LEU A 108 0.29 12.70 -11.66
C LEU A 108 0.64 12.10 -13.02
N GLY A 109 0.03 10.96 -13.38
CA GLY A 109 0.22 10.32 -14.67
C GLY A 109 -0.20 11.23 -15.83
N ILE A 110 -1.36 11.89 -15.72
CA ILE A 110 -1.82 12.89 -16.70
C ILE A 110 -0.87 14.08 -16.76
N TYR A 111 -0.40 14.59 -15.62
CA TYR A 111 0.56 15.69 -15.58
C TYR A 111 1.85 15.33 -16.35
N PHE A 112 2.43 14.17 -16.08
CA PHE A 112 3.61 13.71 -16.81
C PHE A 112 3.29 13.43 -18.28
N ALA A 113 2.11 12.93 -18.63
CA ALA A 113 1.70 12.74 -20.03
C ALA A 113 1.73 14.06 -20.83
N LEU A 114 1.29 15.16 -20.21
CA LEU A 114 1.26 16.48 -20.84
C LEU A 114 2.65 17.10 -21.02
N ILE A 115 3.65 16.63 -20.26
CA ILE A 115 5.05 17.08 -20.33
C ILE A 115 5.88 16.16 -21.24
N GLU A 116 5.64 14.85 -21.18
CA GLU A 116 6.38 13.83 -21.94
C GLU A 116 5.89 13.67 -23.38
N GLY A 117 4.65 14.04 -23.69
CA GLY A 117 3.97 13.76 -24.97
C GLY A 117 4.56 14.42 -26.22
N ASP A 118 5.78 14.97 -26.16
CA ASP A 118 6.44 15.61 -27.30
C ASP A 118 7.88 15.08 -27.46
N GLU A 119 8.01 13.80 -27.86
CA GLU A 119 9.28 13.19 -28.31
C GLU A 119 9.82 13.80 -29.63
N GLY A 120 9.43 15.03 -29.95
CA GLY A 120 9.79 15.80 -31.14
C GLY A 120 10.70 17.00 -30.87
N GLY A 121 11.46 17.05 -29.77
CA GLY A 121 12.61 17.95 -29.61
C GLY A 121 12.35 19.47 -29.69
N GLY A 122 11.09 19.91 -29.68
CA GLY A 122 10.69 21.30 -29.52
C GLY A 122 9.64 21.35 -28.43
N GLY A 123 9.89 22.09 -27.34
CA GLY A 123 8.96 22.20 -26.23
C GLY A 123 7.54 22.51 -26.73
N SER A 124 6.60 21.61 -26.44
CA SER A 124 5.21 21.88 -26.72
C SER A 124 4.77 23.08 -25.90
N ARG A 125 4.06 24.04 -26.52
CA ARG A 125 3.46 25.17 -25.78
C ARG A 125 2.62 24.70 -24.58
N SER A 126 2.05 23.48 -24.64
CA SER A 126 1.33 22.89 -23.51
C SER A 126 2.24 22.42 -22.39
N GLY A 127 3.37 21.78 -22.69
CA GLY A 127 4.33 21.30 -21.68
C GLY A 127 4.99 22.47 -20.94
N GLU A 128 5.46 23.47 -21.68
CA GLU A 128 6.02 24.71 -21.11
C GLU A 128 4.98 25.46 -20.26
N TRP A 129 3.73 25.57 -20.74
CA TRP A 129 2.66 26.22 -19.98
C TRP A 129 2.31 25.47 -18.70
N VAL A 130 2.26 24.12 -18.74
CA VAL A 130 2.00 23.27 -17.58
C VAL A 130 3.14 23.39 -16.57
N GLU A 131 4.40 23.37 -17.01
CA GLU A 131 5.54 23.53 -16.11
C GLU A 131 5.56 24.93 -15.47
N GLU A 132 5.27 25.98 -16.25
CA GLU A 132 5.23 27.36 -15.75
C GLU A 132 4.08 27.60 -14.76
N HIS A 133 2.87 27.08 -15.02
CA HIS A 133 1.67 27.40 -14.23
C HIS A 133 1.29 26.33 -13.20
N LEU A 134 1.72 25.07 -13.38
CA LEU A 134 1.31 23.90 -12.59
C LEU A 134 2.49 23.12 -11.99
N SER A 135 3.69 23.69 -11.94
CA SER A 135 4.86 23.09 -11.25
C SER A 135 4.59 22.69 -9.79
N TRP A 136 3.68 23.37 -9.09
CA TRP A 136 3.29 23.01 -7.72
C TRP A 136 2.43 21.74 -7.63
N LEU A 137 1.76 21.35 -8.72
CA LEU A 137 0.74 20.31 -8.73
C LEU A 137 1.32 18.93 -8.38
N PRO A 138 2.44 18.46 -8.97
CA PRO A 138 3.00 17.17 -8.61
C PRO A 138 3.38 17.07 -7.14
N LEU A 139 3.94 18.14 -6.58
CA LEU A 139 4.31 18.20 -5.18
C LEU A 139 3.08 18.04 -4.28
N THR A 140 2.01 18.80 -4.54
CA THR A 140 0.79 18.74 -3.74
C THR A 140 0.13 17.36 -3.82
N PHE A 141 -0.01 16.80 -5.02
CA PHE A 141 -0.66 15.49 -5.19
C PHE A 141 0.19 14.34 -4.64
N LEU A 142 1.52 14.47 -4.65
CA LEU A 142 2.41 13.51 -4.02
C LEU A 142 2.30 13.54 -2.49
N ILE A 143 2.14 14.73 -1.88
CA ILE A 143 1.87 14.86 -0.44
C ILE A 143 0.51 14.22 -0.10
N ILE A 144 -0.52 14.47 -0.91
CA ILE A 144 -1.85 13.85 -0.73
C ILE A 144 -1.77 12.33 -0.88
N TYR A 145 -0.97 11.82 -1.82
CA TYR A 145 -0.69 10.38 -1.97
C TYR A 145 -0.12 9.79 -0.68
N PHE A 146 0.90 10.42 -0.06
CA PHE A 146 1.48 9.93 1.19
C PHE A 146 0.50 9.97 2.36
N ILE A 147 -0.31 11.03 2.46
CA ILE A 147 -1.37 11.12 3.47
C ILE A 147 -2.37 9.97 3.26
N GLY A 148 -2.84 9.79 2.03
CA GLY A 148 -3.75 8.70 1.64
C GLY A 148 -3.18 7.34 1.99
N PHE A 149 -1.91 7.08 1.66
CA PHE A 149 -1.19 5.86 2.01
C PHE A 149 -1.21 5.63 3.54
N CYS A 150 -0.72 6.58 4.33
CA CYS A 150 -0.66 6.45 5.79
C CYS A 150 -2.02 6.26 6.48
N LEU A 151 -3.09 6.85 5.93
CA LEU A 151 -4.45 6.71 6.47
C LEU A 151 -5.03 5.29 6.36
N GLY A 152 -4.48 4.43 5.49
CA GLY A 152 -4.96 3.07 5.35
C GLY A 152 -3.84 2.07 5.11
N PHE A 153 -3.31 2.01 3.89
CA PHE A 153 -2.30 1.01 3.48
C PHE A 153 -0.99 1.10 4.26
N GLY A 154 -0.67 2.22 4.91
CA GLY A 154 0.53 2.34 5.75
C GLY A 154 0.44 1.59 7.09
N THR A 155 -0.77 1.44 7.65
CA THR A 155 -0.97 0.90 9.01
C THR A 155 -1.80 -0.38 9.03
N ILE A 156 -2.87 -0.43 8.24
CA ILE A 156 -3.88 -1.48 8.28
C ILE A 156 -3.36 -2.86 7.83
N PRO A 157 -2.50 -3.00 6.79
CA PRO A 157 -1.96 -4.31 6.42
C PRO A 157 -1.27 -5.02 7.58
N TRP A 158 -0.49 -4.28 8.36
CA TRP A 158 0.20 -4.77 9.56
C TRP A 158 -0.78 -5.11 10.68
N LEU A 159 -1.82 -4.31 10.83
CA LEU A 159 -2.89 -4.56 11.81
C LEU A 159 -3.67 -5.83 11.46
N LEU A 160 -4.10 -5.99 10.21
CA LEU A 160 -4.80 -7.19 9.73
C LEU A 160 -3.96 -8.45 9.91
N MET A 161 -2.64 -8.38 9.68
CA MET A 161 -1.75 -9.49 9.97
C MET A 161 -1.81 -9.89 11.45
N SER A 162 -1.98 -8.95 12.39
CA SER A 162 -2.10 -9.27 13.82
C SER A 162 -3.51 -9.72 14.23
N GLU A 163 -4.56 -9.26 13.54
CA GLU A 163 -5.97 -9.52 13.87
C GLU A 163 -6.50 -10.81 13.24
N LEU A 164 -6.03 -11.17 12.04
CA LEU A 164 -6.56 -12.30 11.26
C LEU A 164 -5.98 -13.66 11.64
N PHE A 165 -4.80 -13.71 12.29
CA PHE A 165 -4.16 -14.96 12.70
C PHE A 165 -4.31 -15.22 14.20
N SER A 166 -4.67 -16.46 14.53
CA SER A 166 -4.65 -16.95 15.91
C SER A 166 -3.22 -17.02 16.45
N PRO A 167 -3.01 -16.86 17.77
CA PRO A 167 -1.68 -16.85 18.37
C PRO A 167 -0.82 -18.08 18.00
N ALA A 168 -1.43 -19.24 17.81
CA ALA A 168 -0.72 -20.50 17.52
C ALA A 168 -0.04 -20.54 16.13
N VAL A 169 -0.57 -19.80 15.14
CA VAL A 169 -0.05 -19.79 13.75
C VAL A 169 0.55 -18.44 13.34
N ARG A 170 0.38 -17.41 14.17
CA ARG A 170 0.72 -16.01 13.85
C ARG A 170 2.18 -15.83 13.48
N ASP A 171 3.10 -16.43 14.23
CA ASP A 171 4.54 -16.27 13.99
C ASP A 171 4.93 -16.82 12.60
N ALA A 172 4.48 -18.04 12.29
CA ALA A 172 4.74 -18.69 11.00
C ALA A 172 4.07 -17.94 9.84
N ALA A 173 2.82 -17.51 10.01
CA ALA A 173 2.09 -16.75 8.99
C ALA A 173 2.71 -15.38 8.73
N SER A 174 3.04 -14.63 9.78
CA SER A 174 3.65 -13.31 9.68
C SER A 174 5.01 -13.36 9.00
N GLY A 175 5.86 -14.37 9.29
CA GLY A 175 7.13 -14.58 8.60
C GLY A 175 6.96 -14.76 7.08
N LEU A 176 5.98 -15.57 6.65
CA LEU A 176 5.68 -15.76 5.23
C LEU A 176 5.17 -14.48 4.57
N VAL A 177 4.23 -13.80 5.21
CA VAL A 177 3.65 -12.53 4.72
C VAL A 177 4.73 -11.45 4.57
N ILE A 178 5.61 -11.30 5.57
CA ILE A 178 6.73 -10.36 5.56
C ILE A 178 7.73 -10.70 4.45
N MET A 179 8.04 -11.99 4.27
CA MET A 179 8.92 -12.45 3.20
C MET A 179 8.35 -12.07 1.82
N VAL A 180 7.07 -12.37 1.57
CA VAL A 180 6.40 -12.00 0.32
C VAL A 180 6.39 -10.48 0.14
N ASN A 181 6.08 -9.72 1.18
CA ASN A 181 6.11 -8.27 1.16
C ASN A 181 7.47 -7.73 0.68
N TRP A 182 8.58 -8.20 1.26
CA TRP A 182 9.91 -7.72 0.88
C TRP A 182 10.35 -8.20 -0.50
N ILE A 183 9.97 -9.41 -0.93
CA ILE A 183 10.23 -9.89 -2.30
C ILE A 183 9.52 -9.00 -3.32
N VAL A 184 8.25 -8.69 -3.09
CA VAL A 184 7.47 -7.82 -3.98
C VAL A 184 7.99 -6.39 -3.95
N SER A 185 8.34 -5.88 -2.77
CA SER A 185 9.02 -4.60 -2.59
C SER A 185 10.27 -4.47 -3.44
N PHE A 186 11.14 -5.48 -3.36
CA PHE A 186 12.38 -5.54 -4.12
C PHE A 186 12.09 -5.58 -5.61
N GLY A 187 11.19 -6.47 -6.05
CA GLY A 187 10.84 -6.61 -7.46
C GLY A 187 10.32 -5.30 -8.07
N ILE A 188 9.41 -4.62 -7.39
CA ILE A 188 8.86 -3.34 -7.85
C ILE A 188 9.95 -2.27 -7.91
N THR A 189 10.77 -2.15 -6.85
CA THR A 189 11.85 -1.16 -6.81
C THR A 189 12.90 -1.42 -7.90
N PHE A 190 13.21 -2.68 -8.17
CA PHE A 190 14.15 -3.10 -9.21
C PHE A 190 13.62 -2.80 -10.63
N VAL A 191 12.33 -3.00 -10.87
CA VAL A 191 11.71 -2.80 -12.19
C VAL A 191 11.31 -1.34 -12.43
N PHE A 192 11.15 -0.52 -11.38
CA PHE A 192 10.62 0.84 -11.50
C PHE A 192 11.40 1.72 -12.49
N GLN A 193 12.71 1.86 -12.32
CA GLN A 193 13.53 2.72 -13.19
C GLN A 193 13.60 2.17 -14.63
N PRO A 194 13.90 0.88 -14.88
CA PRO A 194 13.85 0.33 -16.24
C PRO A 194 12.49 0.47 -16.93
N LEU A 195 11.39 0.37 -16.17
CA LEU A 195 10.06 0.60 -16.70
C LEU A 195 9.87 2.07 -17.07
N GLN A 196 10.25 2.99 -16.18
CA GLN A 196 10.17 4.43 -16.43
C GLN A 196 11.00 4.84 -17.65
N ASP A 197 12.21 4.31 -17.81
CA ASP A 197 13.08 4.62 -18.95
C ASP A 197 12.53 4.07 -20.29
N SER A 198 11.66 3.05 -20.25
CA SER A 198 11.11 2.41 -21.46
C SER A 198 9.75 2.92 -21.89
N VAL A 199 8.87 3.28 -20.93
CA VAL A 199 7.51 3.74 -21.23
C VAL A 199 7.21 5.17 -20.75
N GLY A 200 8.15 5.84 -20.08
CA GLY A 200 7.95 7.18 -19.51
C GLY A 200 7.29 7.15 -18.12
N ALA A 201 7.44 8.25 -17.38
CA ALA A 201 6.88 8.40 -16.04
C ALA A 201 5.35 8.41 -16.08
N SER A 202 4.73 9.03 -17.10
CA SER A 202 3.29 9.05 -17.30
C SER A 202 2.66 7.67 -17.14
N TRP A 203 3.14 6.70 -17.92
CA TRP A 203 2.62 5.35 -17.93
C TRP A 203 2.92 4.61 -16.62
N VAL A 204 4.09 4.83 -16.01
CA VAL A 204 4.41 4.25 -14.70
C VAL A 204 3.40 4.69 -13.64
N PHE A 205 3.13 6.00 -13.53
CA PHE A 205 2.17 6.52 -12.56
C PHE A 205 0.74 6.03 -12.84
N LEU A 206 0.33 5.91 -14.10
CA LEU A 206 -0.98 5.34 -14.48
C LEU A 206 -1.10 3.84 -14.16
N ILE A 207 -0.04 3.06 -14.35
CA ILE A 207 0.01 1.63 -13.97
C ILE A 207 -0.15 1.50 -12.45
N LEU A 208 0.59 2.28 -11.67
CA LEU A 208 0.46 2.32 -10.20
C LEU A 208 -0.95 2.74 -9.77
N ALA A 209 -1.55 3.71 -10.46
CA ALA A 209 -2.92 4.13 -10.22
C ALA A 209 -3.93 2.99 -10.46
N GLY A 210 -3.71 2.20 -11.51
CA GLY A 210 -4.48 0.99 -11.80
C GLY A 210 -4.36 -0.07 -10.71
N PHE A 211 -3.15 -0.33 -10.20
CA PHE A 211 -2.96 -1.22 -9.05
C PHE A 211 -3.65 -0.70 -7.79
N CYS A 212 -3.62 0.61 -7.53
CA CYS A 212 -4.37 1.21 -6.42
C CYS A 212 -5.88 1.08 -6.61
N LEU A 213 -6.40 1.23 -7.83
CA LEU A 213 -7.82 1.02 -8.10
C LEU A 213 -8.24 -0.44 -7.86
N LEU A 214 -7.42 -1.39 -8.31
CA LEU A 214 -7.62 -2.81 -8.03
C LEU A 214 -7.55 -3.10 -6.54
N ALA A 215 -6.64 -2.44 -5.81
CA ALA A 215 -6.54 -2.54 -4.36
C ALA A 215 -7.81 -2.02 -3.66
N ALA A 216 -8.41 -0.93 -4.15
CA ALA A 216 -9.68 -0.40 -3.63
C ALA A 216 -10.83 -1.39 -3.86
N ILE A 217 -10.94 -1.95 -5.07
CA ILE A 217 -11.95 -2.96 -5.42
C ILE A 217 -11.76 -4.22 -4.56
N PHE A 218 -10.54 -4.72 -4.46
CA PHE A 218 -10.21 -5.87 -3.63
C PHE A 218 -10.55 -5.62 -2.16
N SER A 219 -10.20 -4.44 -1.63
CA SER A 219 -10.53 -4.07 -0.25
C SER A 219 -12.04 -3.97 -0.02
N ALA A 220 -12.79 -3.49 -1.01
CA ALA A 220 -14.25 -3.41 -0.91
C ALA A 220 -14.94 -4.78 -0.98
N LEU A 221 -14.41 -5.74 -1.75
CA LEU A 221 -15.08 -7.01 -2.01
C LEU A 221 -14.59 -8.17 -1.13
N VAL A 222 -13.29 -8.23 -0.83
CA VAL A 222 -12.64 -9.42 -0.25
C VAL A 222 -12.20 -9.21 1.19
N VAL A 223 -11.78 -7.98 1.56
CA VAL A 223 -11.32 -7.71 2.93
C VAL A 223 -12.52 -7.66 3.88
N PRO A 224 -12.55 -8.48 4.95
CA PRO A 224 -13.58 -8.41 5.96
C PRO A 224 -13.39 -7.20 6.86
N GLU A 225 -14.48 -6.68 7.43
CA GLU A 225 -14.39 -5.70 8.51
C GLU A 225 -14.06 -6.42 9.81
N THR A 226 -12.99 -5.99 10.48
CA THR A 226 -12.52 -6.58 11.75
C THR A 226 -12.83 -5.69 12.96
N LYS A 227 -13.32 -4.47 12.75
CA LYS A 227 -13.63 -3.51 13.82
C LYS A 227 -14.59 -4.09 14.85
N GLY A 228 -14.17 -4.05 16.12
CA GLY A 228 -14.98 -4.43 17.27
C GLY A 228 -15.21 -5.94 17.42
N LEU A 229 -14.55 -6.77 16.61
CA LEU A 229 -14.65 -8.23 16.69
C LEU A 229 -13.54 -8.82 17.56
N THR A 230 -13.87 -9.86 18.32
CA THR A 230 -12.86 -10.67 19.01
C THR A 230 -12.11 -11.56 18.02
N LEU A 231 -10.91 -12.02 18.37
CA LEU A 231 -10.13 -12.95 17.52
C LEU A 231 -10.91 -14.23 17.18
N GLN A 232 -11.78 -14.68 18.09
CA GLN A 232 -12.65 -15.85 17.89
C GLN A 232 -13.73 -15.56 16.84
N GLN A 233 -14.34 -14.37 16.88
CA GLN A 233 -15.33 -13.93 15.90
C GLN A 233 -14.69 -13.74 14.51
N VAL A 234 -13.50 -13.15 14.46
CA VAL A 234 -12.74 -13.01 13.20
C VAL A 234 -12.43 -14.38 12.60
N SER A 235 -11.99 -15.34 13.41
CA SER A 235 -11.74 -16.71 12.94
C SER A 235 -13.01 -17.37 12.40
N ALA A 236 -14.17 -17.14 13.04
CA ALA A 236 -15.46 -17.68 12.60
C ALA A 236 -15.91 -17.15 11.22
N LEU A 237 -15.56 -15.91 10.86
CA LEU A 237 -15.86 -15.35 9.53
C LEU A 237 -15.31 -16.21 8.39
N PHE A 238 -14.13 -16.80 8.58
CA PHE A 238 -13.46 -17.61 7.57
C PHE A 238 -13.90 -19.07 7.57
N THR A 239 -14.38 -19.59 8.70
CA THR A 239 -14.92 -20.95 8.83
C THR A 239 -16.33 -21.06 8.26
N ALA A 240 -17.22 -20.08 8.51
CA ALA A 240 -18.60 -20.12 8.03
C ALA A 240 -18.71 -20.17 6.50
N THR A 241 -17.92 -19.35 5.80
CA THR A 241 -17.88 -19.36 4.32
C THR A 241 -17.27 -20.64 3.74
N SER A 242 -16.59 -21.49 4.55
CA SER A 242 -16.00 -22.76 4.08
C SER A 242 -16.98 -23.93 4.19
N SER A 243 -18.11 -23.74 4.89
CA SER A 243 -19.20 -24.72 4.97
C SER A 243 -20.20 -24.57 3.82
N GLU A 244 -20.15 -23.47 3.07
CA GLU A 244 -21.07 -23.16 1.96
C GLU A 244 -20.44 -23.39 0.57
N ALA A 245 -19.16 -23.79 0.50
CA ALA A 245 -18.41 -24.09 -0.72
C ALA A 245 -18.03 -25.57 -0.76
#